data_AF-Q7WY52-F1
#
_entry.id   AF-Q7WY52-F1
#
_cell.length_a   1.000
_cell.length_b   1.000
_cell.length_c   1.000
_cell.angle_alpha   90.00
_cell.angle_beta   90.00
_cell.angle_gamma   90.00
#
_symmetry.space_group_name_H-M   'P 1'
#
loop_
_entity.id
_entity.type
_entity.pdbx_description
1 polymer ?
#
loop_
_entity_poly.entity_id
_entity_poly.type
_entity_poly.pdbx_seq_one_letter_code
_entity_poly.pdbx_strand_id
1 'polypeptide(L)'
;MSVLQIKGRTTKSHTDFDAASYSSNSLILTDAGDERIEEFSLELSVGEGWSDNYSGNDKNLWRIVDGMTIRGHDSVVVEAAEEIKVPHNRYGIVLPTGSLFLSRGVLVASAKVEPAFDGKLKLRIFNTTNKNVCLTKGEKLGSVIFFSTESTHTQSPIKRGSEISTLPITRRARLKKWFSLNPTIWVGWTLNLIGSSLVSSLIMYAVYYKVVLEHQSQPPQSQQNAQPSPNEVKPK
;
A
#
# COMPACT_ATOMS: atom_id res chain seq x y z
N MET A 1 -7.07 38.87 -3.49
CA MET A 1 -6.89 37.72 -2.57
C MET A 1 -5.42 37.62 -2.22
N SER A 2 -5.08 37.58 -0.93
CA SER A 2 -3.72 37.32 -0.44
C SER A 2 -3.68 35.95 0.24
N VAL A 3 -2.55 35.26 0.13
CA VAL A 3 -2.26 34.08 0.94
C VAL A 3 -2.10 34.52 2.39
N LEU A 4 -2.75 33.80 3.31
CA LEU A 4 -2.71 34.12 4.72
C LEU A 4 -1.49 33.54 5.41
N GLN A 5 -0.96 34.30 6.35
CA GLN A 5 -0.09 33.77 7.38
C GLN A 5 -0.90 32.78 8.24
N ILE A 6 -0.43 31.55 8.33
CA ILE A 6 -1.06 30.45 9.08
C ILE A 6 -0.45 30.35 10.46
N LYS A 7 0.87 30.55 10.58
CA LYS A 7 1.56 30.55 11.87
C LYS A 7 0.99 31.64 12.78
N GLY A 8 0.59 31.26 13.98
CA GLY A 8 -0.09 32.15 14.94
C GLY A 8 -1.58 32.43 14.62
N ARG A 9 -2.13 31.85 13.56
CA ARG A 9 -3.56 31.88 13.21
C ARG A 9 -4.25 30.52 13.31
N THR A 10 -3.66 29.63 14.10
CA THR A 10 -4.21 28.32 14.42
C THR A 10 -4.56 28.24 15.91
N THR A 11 -5.47 27.36 16.27
CA THR A 11 -5.79 27.05 17.68
C THR A 11 -6.15 25.58 17.84
N LYS A 12 -5.95 25.05 19.06
CA LYS A 12 -6.44 23.72 19.47
C LYS A 12 -7.75 23.82 20.26
N SER A 13 -8.13 25.03 20.68
CA SER A 13 -9.33 25.26 21.49
C SER A 13 -10.54 25.57 20.61
N HIS A 14 -11.62 24.81 20.83
CA HIS A 14 -12.91 25.06 20.19
C HIS A 14 -13.50 26.41 20.59
N THR A 15 -13.30 26.84 21.85
CA THR A 15 -13.83 28.12 22.35
C THR A 15 -13.22 29.30 21.61
N ASP A 16 -11.91 29.28 21.40
CA ASP A 16 -11.18 30.38 20.76
C ASP A 16 -11.50 30.43 19.26
N PHE A 17 -11.63 29.26 18.65
CA PHE A 17 -12.08 29.13 17.27
C PHE A 17 -13.49 29.73 17.10
N ASP A 18 -14.45 29.30 17.93
CA ASP A 18 -15.84 29.75 17.81
C ASP A 18 -15.96 31.26 18.07
N ALA A 19 -15.22 31.80 19.05
CA ALA A 19 -15.17 33.23 19.33
C ALA A 19 -14.59 34.06 18.17
N ALA A 20 -13.59 33.54 17.46
CA ALA A 20 -12.94 34.24 16.35
C ALA A 20 -13.56 33.96 14.98
N SER A 21 -14.47 32.98 14.86
CA SER A 21 -14.96 32.38 13.60
C SER A 21 -15.63 33.35 12.62
N TYR A 22 -16.09 34.51 13.09
CA TYR A 22 -16.72 35.57 12.28
C TYR A 22 -15.86 36.82 12.12
N SER A 23 -14.72 36.90 12.80
CA SER A 23 -13.85 38.08 12.82
C SER A 23 -12.88 38.14 11.63
N SER A 24 -12.29 39.30 11.35
CA SER A 24 -11.20 39.39 10.36
C SER A 24 -9.97 38.54 10.73
N ASN A 25 -9.79 38.26 12.02
CA ASN A 25 -8.71 37.45 12.59
C ASN A 25 -9.13 36.02 12.90
N SER A 26 -10.08 35.45 12.15
CA SER A 26 -10.50 34.06 12.35
C SER A 26 -9.33 33.09 12.36
N LEU A 27 -9.40 32.17 13.33
CA LEU A 27 -8.43 31.11 13.56
C LEU A 27 -8.87 29.83 12.83
N ILE A 28 -7.90 29.03 12.43
CA ILE A 28 -8.13 27.66 11.94
C ILE A 28 -7.94 26.72 13.13
N LEU A 29 -8.93 25.87 13.43
CA LEU A 29 -8.73 24.86 14.46
C LEU A 29 -8.00 23.68 13.84
N THR A 30 -6.93 23.21 14.47
CA THR A 30 -6.22 22.02 14.01
C THR A 30 -5.50 21.31 15.15
N ASP A 31 -5.38 19.98 15.05
CA ASP A 31 -4.60 19.16 15.95
C ASP A 31 -3.13 18.98 15.51
N ALA A 32 -2.74 19.60 14.39
CA ALA A 32 -1.38 19.53 13.86
C ALA A 32 -0.33 19.93 14.90
N GLY A 33 0.82 19.26 14.84
CA GLY A 33 2.01 19.66 15.59
C GLY A 33 2.57 20.98 15.08
N ASP A 34 3.22 21.75 15.96
CA ASP A 34 3.75 23.08 15.62
C ASP A 34 4.80 23.01 14.51
N GLU A 35 5.48 21.87 14.36
CA GLU A 35 6.45 21.60 13.29
C GLU A 35 5.81 21.52 11.90
N ARG A 36 4.50 21.27 11.82
CA ARG A 36 3.73 21.21 10.56
C ARG A 36 3.02 22.52 10.23
N ILE A 37 3.05 23.48 11.15
CA ILE A 37 2.45 24.80 10.96
C ILE A 37 3.53 25.74 10.43
N GLU A 38 3.63 25.83 9.11
CA GLU A 38 4.53 26.77 8.44
C GLU A 38 3.97 28.20 8.47
N GLU A 39 4.78 29.15 8.01
CA GLU A 39 4.42 30.57 7.97
C GLU A 39 3.15 30.81 7.14
N PHE A 40 3.01 30.16 5.98
CA PHE A 40 1.93 30.38 5.02
C PHE A 40 1.16 29.12 4.64
N SER A 41 1.50 27.98 5.23
CA SER A 41 0.88 26.71 4.89
C SER A 41 0.77 25.79 6.12
N LEU A 42 -0.18 24.86 6.05
CA LEU A 42 -0.29 23.74 6.99
C LEU A 42 0.16 22.48 6.27
N GLU A 43 1.24 21.84 6.70
CA GLU A 43 1.65 20.56 6.15
C GLU A 43 0.66 19.45 6.51
N LEU A 44 0.35 18.61 5.52
CA LEU A 44 -0.45 17.41 5.69
C LEU A 44 0.43 16.18 5.63
N SER A 45 0.10 15.18 6.45
CA SER A 45 0.78 13.90 6.45
C SER A 45 -0.16 12.73 6.24
N VAL A 46 0.40 11.57 5.91
CA VAL A 46 -0.34 10.32 5.74
C VAL A 46 -0.97 9.92 7.08
N GLY A 47 -2.30 9.86 7.12
CA GLY A 47 -3.08 9.50 8.29
C GLY A 47 -3.21 7.99 8.48
N GLU A 48 -4.36 7.59 9.03
CA GLU A 48 -4.59 6.22 9.47
C GLU A 48 -5.25 5.33 8.41
N GLY A 49 -5.99 5.95 7.48
CA GLY A 49 -6.88 5.26 6.56
C GLY A 49 -6.50 5.44 5.10
N TRP A 50 -6.69 4.39 4.30
CA TRP A 50 -6.56 4.47 2.84
C TRP A 50 -7.55 3.53 2.13
N SER A 51 -7.82 3.78 0.86
CA SER A 51 -8.67 2.91 0.04
C SER A 51 -8.28 2.99 -1.44
N ASP A 52 -8.26 1.85 -2.10
CA ASP A 52 -8.05 1.73 -3.55
C ASP A 52 -9.35 1.88 -4.35
N ASN A 53 -10.52 1.73 -3.71
CA ASN A 53 -11.83 1.78 -4.37
C ASN A 53 -12.77 2.89 -3.84
N TYR A 54 -12.20 3.92 -3.22
CA TYR A 54 -12.99 5.01 -2.64
C TYR A 54 -13.85 5.71 -3.71
N SER A 55 -15.16 5.75 -3.47
CA SER A 55 -16.16 6.33 -4.36
C SER A 55 -17.31 6.95 -3.55
N GLY A 56 -18.30 7.54 -4.23
CA GLY A 56 -19.51 8.04 -3.58
C GLY A 56 -20.31 6.94 -2.86
N ASN A 57 -20.24 5.72 -3.38
CA ASN A 57 -20.97 4.55 -2.87
C ASN A 57 -20.15 3.73 -1.87
N ASP A 58 -18.82 3.74 -1.99
CA ASP A 58 -17.91 3.05 -1.07
C ASP A 58 -16.94 4.05 -0.45
N LYS A 59 -17.22 4.41 0.81
CA LYS A 59 -16.44 5.38 1.58
C LYS A 59 -15.53 4.72 2.62
N ASN A 60 -15.44 3.40 2.60
CA ASN A 60 -14.67 2.65 3.58
C ASN A 60 -13.18 2.89 3.39
N LEU A 61 -12.47 3.08 4.51
CA LEU A 61 -11.03 3.16 4.55
C LEU A 61 -10.45 1.96 5.30
N TRP A 62 -9.39 1.39 4.77
CA TRP A 62 -8.60 0.37 5.44
C TRP A 62 -7.55 1.02 6.34
N ARG A 63 -7.40 0.50 7.56
CA ARG A 63 -6.35 0.95 8.47
C ARG A 63 -4.96 0.59 7.92
N ILE A 64 -4.07 1.59 7.87
CA ILE A 64 -2.65 1.42 7.60
C ILE A 64 -2.00 0.79 8.84
N VAL A 65 -1.21 -0.27 8.66
CA VAL A 65 -0.45 -0.92 9.75
C VAL A 65 1.03 -0.68 9.54
N ASP A 66 1.59 -1.20 8.44
CA ASP A 66 3.02 -1.10 8.13
C ASP A 66 3.31 -0.08 7.00
N GLY A 67 2.26 0.33 6.28
CA GLY A 67 2.33 1.19 5.10
C GLY A 67 1.23 0.85 4.10
N MET A 68 1.09 1.68 3.07
CA MET A 68 0.21 1.44 1.92
C MET A 68 1.05 1.37 0.66
N THR A 69 0.73 0.44 -0.23
CA THR A 69 1.41 0.32 -1.52
C THR A 69 0.49 0.78 -2.64
N ILE A 70 1.01 1.71 -3.44
CA ILE A 70 0.36 2.25 -4.64
C ILE A 70 1.07 1.65 -5.85
N ARG A 71 0.31 0.98 -6.72
CA ARG A 71 0.87 0.39 -7.94
C ARG A 71 1.33 1.46 -8.90
N GLY A 72 2.28 1.12 -9.76
CA GLY A 72 2.62 1.98 -10.89
C GLY A 72 1.38 2.27 -11.73
N HIS A 73 1.20 3.54 -12.11
CA HIS A 73 0.04 4.07 -12.84
C HIS A 73 -1.32 3.91 -12.15
N ASP A 74 -1.33 3.73 -10.84
CA ASP A 74 -2.55 3.54 -10.06
C ASP A 74 -2.81 4.71 -9.10
N SER A 75 -4.02 4.76 -8.55
CA SER A 75 -4.43 5.80 -7.61
C SER A 75 -5.11 5.22 -6.37
N VAL A 76 -4.91 5.88 -5.24
CA VAL A 76 -5.58 5.53 -3.99
C VAL A 76 -6.09 6.81 -3.31
N VAL A 77 -7.07 6.67 -2.43
CA VAL A 77 -7.48 7.73 -1.51
C VAL A 77 -6.83 7.49 -0.16
N VAL A 78 -6.28 8.55 0.41
CA VAL A 78 -5.61 8.59 1.71
C VAL A 78 -6.27 9.64 2.57
N GLU A 79 -6.50 9.29 3.83
CA GLU A 79 -6.87 10.26 4.84
C GLU A 79 -5.62 10.98 5.37
N ALA A 80 -5.68 12.30 5.49
CA ALA A 80 -4.64 13.09 6.14
C ALA A 80 -4.62 12.81 7.65
N ALA A 81 -3.46 12.92 8.29
CA ALA A 81 -3.36 12.70 9.72
C ALA A 81 -4.04 13.82 10.52
N GLU A 82 -3.87 15.05 10.05
CA GLU A 82 -4.31 16.29 10.68
C GLU A 82 -5.82 16.49 10.48
N GLU A 83 -6.48 16.83 11.58
CA GLU A 83 -7.85 17.33 11.61
C GLU A 83 -7.84 18.86 11.51
N ILE A 84 -8.75 19.40 10.70
CA ILE A 84 -8.88 20.83 10.48
C ILE A 84 -10.35 21.26 10.54
N LYS A 85 -10.60 22.38 11.23
CA LYS A 85 -11.87 23.12 11.17
C LYS A 85 -11.60 24.50 10.59
N VAL A 86 -12.33 24.84 9.53
CA VAL A 86 -12.14 26.07 8.77
C VAL A 86 -13.27 27.04 9.12
N PRO A 87 -12.96 28.31 9.46
CA PRO A 87 -13.99 29.29 9.78
C PRO A 87 -14.76 29.75 8.53
N HIS A 88 -15.82 30.53 8.73
CA HIS A 88 -16.78 30.91 7.69
C HIS A 88 -16.24 31.88 6.62
N ASN A 89 -15.04 32.43 6.83
CA ASN A 89 -14.42 33.45 5.99
C ASN A 89 -13.03 33.05 5.46
N ARG A 90 -12.78 31.73 5.38
CA ARG A 90 -11.53 31.16 4.90
C ARG A 90 -11.78 30.09 3.87
N TYR A 91 -10.98 30.09 2.83
CA TYR A 91 -10.99 29.10 1.77
C TYR A 91 -9.61 28.49 1.65
N GLY A 92 -9.51 27.16 1.62
CA GLY A 92 -8.25 26.45 1.52
C GLY A 92 -8.04 25.80 0.16
N ILE A 93 -6.77 25.64 -0.24
CA ILE A 93 -6.37 24.84 -1.40
C ILE A 93 -5.24 23.91 -0.99
N VAL A 94 -5.42 22.62 -1.26
CA VAL A 94 -4.41 21.59 -1.10
C VAL A 94 -3.44 21.65 -2.27
N LEU A 95 -2.15 21.78 -1.96
CA LEU A 95 -1.06 21.81 -2.90
C LEU A 95 -0.21 20.52 -2.78
N PRO A 96 0.17 19.91 -3.91
CA PRO A 96 1.10 18.80 -3.91
C PRO A 96 2.49 19.28 -3.50
N THR A 97 3.23 18.41 -2.82
CA THR A 97 4.62 18.70 -2.43
C THR A 97 5.58 18.24 -3.51
N GLY A 98 6.49 19.14 -3.91
CA GLY A 98 7.49 18.84 -4.93
C GLY A 98 8.41 17.70 -4.51
N SER A 99 8.73 17.57 -3.23
CA SER A 99 9.59 16.49 -2.72
C SER A 99 8.99 15.10 -2.98
N LEU A 100 7.70 14.89 -2.70
CA LEU A 100 7.05 13.60 -2.89
C LEU A 100 6.93 13.24 -4.39
N PHE A 101 6.62 14.24 -5.22
CA PHE A 101 6.54 14.06 -6.67
C PHE A 101 7.92 13.78 -7.29
N LEU A 102 8.95 14.57 -6.97
CA LEU A 102 10.28 14.44 -7.57
C LEU A 102 11.03 13.19 -7.09
N SER A 103 10.86 12.80 -5.82
CA SER A 103 11.60 11.66 -5.26
C SER A 103 10.94 10.30 -5.53
N ARG A 104 9.60 10.25 -5.52
CA ARG A 104 8.84 8.99 -5.60
C ARG A 104 7.84 8.95 -6.77
N GLY A 105 7.69 10.03 -7.53
CA GLY A 105 6.70 10.12 -8.61
C GLY A 105 5.26 9.99 -8.11
N VAL A 106 4.98 10.44 -6.89
CA VAL A 106 3.63 10.45 -6.32
C VAL A 106 3.06 11.87 -6.40
N LEU A 107 1.94 12.01 -7.10
CA LEU A 107 1.22 13.26 -7.27
C LEU A 107 -0.04 13.26 -6.39
N VAL A 108 -0.21 14.30 -5.57
CA VAL A 108 -1.43 14.51 -4.80
C VAL A 108 -2.37 15.40 -5.59
N ALA A 109 -3.63 14.98 -5.74
CA ALA A 109 -4.65 15.79 -6.39
C ALA A 109 -4.93 17.04 -5.55
N SER A 110 -4.84 18.22 -6.17
CA SER A 110 -5.30 19.45 -5.53
C SER A 110 -6.78 19.38 -5.23
N ALA A 111 -7.16 19.86 -4.06
CA ALA A 111 -8.52 19.87 -3.58
C ALA A 111 -8.82 21.22 -2.93
N LYS A 112 -10.07 21.66 -3.08
CA LYS A 112 -10.57 22.80 -2.30
C LYS A 112 -10.94 22.37 -0.89
N VAL A 113 -10.69 23.25 0.07
CA VAL A 113 -11.21 23.15 1.44
C VAL A 113 -12.19 24.29 1.63
N GLU A 114 -13.45 23.96 1.81
CA GLU A 114 -14.53 24.95 1.89
C GLU A 114 -14.59 25.61 3.29
N PRO A 115 -15.15 26.83 3.39
CA PRO A 115 -15.49 27.41 4.68
C PRO A 115 -16.41 26.46 5.46
N ALA A 116 -16.34 26.51 6.78
CA ALA A 116 -17.09 25.61 7.69
C ALA A 116 -16.77 24.11 7.53
N PHE A 117 -15.70 23.73 6.82
CA PHE A 117 -15.19 22.37 6.83
C PHE A 117 -14.78 21.95 8.25
N ASP A 118 -15.05 20.71 8.61
CA ASP A 118 -14.76 20.13 9.94
C ASP A 118 -14.41 18.64 9.81
N GLY A 119 -13.12 18.30 9.95
CA GLY A 119 -12.67 16.91 9.99
C GLY A 119 -11.31 16.69 9.30
N LYS A 120 -11.09 15.45 8.85
CA LYS A 120 -9.86 15.04 8.14
C LYS A 120 -10.04 15.07 6.63
N LEU A 121 -9.03 15.55 5.92
CA LEU A 121 -9.04 15.58 4.46
C LEU A 121 -8.82 14.18 3.88
N LYS A 122 -9.60 13.82 2.87
CA LYS A 122 -9.40 12.59 2.09
C LYS A 122 -8.89 12.97 0.70
N LEU A 123 -7.64 12.65 0.42
CA LEU A 123 -6.92 13.09 -0.77
C LEU A 123 -6.66 11.92 -1.70
N ARG A 124 -6.94 12.11 -2.99
CA ARG A 124 -6.56 11.14 -4.02
C ARG A 124 -5.10 11.39 -4.41
N ILE A 125 -4.32 10.33 -4.40
CA ILE A 125 -2.91 10.34 -4.81
C ILE A 125 -2.70 9.37 -5.96
N PHE A 126 -1.81 9.74 -6.87
CA PHE A 126 -1.49 9.02 -8.09
C PHE A 126 -0.01 8.66 -8.09
N ASN A 127 0.31 7.40 -8.41
CA ASN A 127 1.67 7.01 -8.72
C ASN A 127 1.88 7.12 -10.23
N THR A 128 2.69 8.08 -10.65
CA THR A 128 2.94 8.37 -12.07
C THR A 128 4.09 7.54 -12.64
N THR A 129 4.65 6.62 -11.86
CA THR A 129 5.79 5.78 -12.26
C THR A 129 5.36 4.36 -12.62
N ASN A 130 6.28 3.59 -13.20
CA ASN A 130 6.10 2.15 -13.41
C ASN A 130 6.35 1.30 -12.14
N LYS A 131 6.88 1.90 -11.06
CA LYS A 131 7.32 1.17 -9.86
C LYS A 131 6.26 1.28 -8.78
N ASN A 132 6.13 0.25 -7.95
CA ASN A 132 5.28 0.33 -6.77
C ASN A 132 5.91 1.29 -5.75
N VAL A 133 5.10 2.17 -5.17
CA VAL A 133 5.53 3.11 -4.12
C VAL A 133 4.85 2.73 -2.81
N CYS A 134 5.62 2.65 -1.73
CA CYS A 134 5.10 2.45 -0.39
C CYS A 134 5.13 3.78 0.37
N LEU A 135 4.01 4.17 0.98
CA LEU A 135 3.93 5.31 1.89
C LEU A 135 3.59 4.81 3.30
N THR A 136 4.22 5.39 4.31
CA THR A 136 3.98 5.06 5.72
C THR A 136 3.27 6.19 6.44
N LYS A 137 2.68 5.89 7.61
CA LYS A 137 1.99 6.89 8.43
C LYS A 137 2.94 8.03 8.80
N GLY A 138 2.43 9.25 8.80
CA GLY A 138 3.17 10.46 9.17
C GLY A 138 4.11 11.01 8.09
N GLU A 139 4.30 10.31 6.97
CA GLU A 139 5.05 10.86 5.82
C GLU A 139 4.33 12.08 5.24
N LYS A 140 5.10 13.07 4.79
CA LYS A 140 4.56 14.30 4.18
C LYS A 140 3.79 13.98 2.91
N LEU A 141 2.54 14.45 2.85
CA LEU A 141 1.60 14.21 1.76
C LEU A 141 1.48 15.47 0.89
N GLY A 142 1.25 16.62 1.51
CA GLY A 142 0.95 17.88 0.83
C GLY A 142 1.01 19.05 1.80
N SER A 143 0.50 20.19 1.36
CA SER A 143 0.21 21.30 2.27
C SER A 143 -1.09 21.99 1.88
N VAL A 144 -1.70 22.68 2.83
CA VAL A 144 -2.88 23.54 2.60
C VAL A 144 -2.49 24.98 2.80
N ILE A 145 -2.81 25.81 1.82
CA ILE A 145 -2.76 27.28 1.96
C ILE A 145 -4.17 27.81 2.10
N PHE A 146 -4.34 28.93 2.81
CA PHE A 146 -5.64 29.55 3.03
C PHE A 146 -5.68 30.98 2.53
N PHE A 147 -6.86 31.38 2.08
CA PHE A 147 -7.21 32.71 1.61
C PHE A 147 -8.35 33.27 2.46
N SER A 148 -8.35 34.58 2.70
CA SER A 148 -9.53 35.26 3.20
C SER A 148 -10.57 35.41 2.10
N THR A 149 -11.83 35.19 2.45
CA THR A 149 -12.96 35.62 1.62
C THR A 149 -13.23 37.11 1.83
N GLU A 150 -13.90 37.75 0.87
CA GLU A 150 -14.28 39.16 0.97
C GLU A 150 -15.35 39.41 2.04
N SER A 151 -16.27 38.47 2.20
CA SER A 151 -17.35 38.48 3.16
C SER A 151 -17.39 37.20 3.98
N THR A 152 -17.86 37.32 5.23
CA THR A 152 -18.15 36.16 6.09
C THR A 152 -19.57 35.68 5.80
N HIS A 153 -19.71 34.44 5.31
CA HIS A 153 -21.01 33.82 5.11
C HIS A 153 -21.19 32.64 6.07
N THR A 154 -22.17 32.73 6.95
CA THR A 154 -22.52 31.62 7.84
C THR A 154 -23.00 30.43 7.02
N GLN A 155 -22.30 29.30 7.16
CA GLN A 155 -22.57 28.06 6.44
C GLN A 155 -22.78 26.94 7.44
N SER A 156 -23.60 25.94 7.10
CA SER A 156 -23.73 24.74 7.91
C SER A 156 -22.39 23.98 7.94
N PRO A 157 -21.92 23.48 9.10
CA PRO A 157 -20.68 22.74 9.19
C PRO A 157 -20.64 21.53 8.25
N ILE A 158 -19.59 21.44 7.43
CA ILE A 158 -19.35 20.32 6.52
C ILE A 158 -18.51 19.30 7.28
N LYS A 159 -19.18 18.44 8.05
CA LYS A 159 -18.53 17.40 8.84
C LYS A 159 -18.05 16.24 7.96
N ARG A 160 -16.77 15.88 8.07
CA ARG A 160 -16.16 14.74 7.39
C ARG A 160 -15.53 13.79 8.40
N GLY A 161 -16.26 12.72 8.71
CA GLY A 161 -15.78 11.65 9.57
C GLY A 161 -14.84 10.66 8.86
N SER A 162 -14.06 9.98 9.70
CA SER A 162 -13.18 8.87 9.34
C SER A 162 -13.95 7.54 9.44
N GLU A 163 -14.45 7.02 8.32
CA GLU A 163 -15.05 5.68 8.24
C GLU A 163 -13.94 4.62 8.05
N ILE A 164 -12.99 4.60 8.97
CA ILE A 164 -11.90 3.63 8.95
C ILE A 164 -12.42 2.31 9.53
N SER A 165 -12.34 1.26 8.71
CA SER A 165 -12.60 -0.10 9.15
C SER A 165 -11.70 -0.45 10.32
N THR A 166 -12.30 -0.91 11.42
CA THR A 166 -11.59 -1.38 12.61
C THR A 166 -10.76 -2.62 12.32
N LEU A 167 -11.11 -3.36 11.27
CA LEU A 167 -10.41 -4.56 10.85
C LEU A 167 -9.30 -4.19 9.84
N PRO A 168 -8.02 -4.40 10.19
CA PRO A 168 -6.96 -4.29 9.20
C PRO A 168 -7.18 -5.38 8.13
N ILE A 169 -6.67 -5.12 6.91
CA ILE A 169 -6.67 -6.12 5.85
C ILE A 169 -6.05 -7.41 6.40
N THR A 170 -6.81 -8.51 6.38
CA THR A 170 -6.37 -9.81 6.91
C THR A 170 -5.06 -10.25 6.25
N ARG A 171 -4.20 -10.99 6.97
CA ARG A 171 -2.92 -11.46 6.43
C ARG A 171 -3.07 -12.21 5.10
N ARG A 172 -4.15 -12.99 4.93
CA ARG A 172 -4.46 -13.69 3.67
C ARG A 172 -4.83 -12.72 2.55
N ALA A 173 -5.67 -11.72 2.81
CA ALA A 173 -5.99 -10.69 1.83
C ALA A 173 -4.75 -9.86 1.46
N ARG A 174 -3.88 -9.57 2.43
CA ARG A 174 -2.59 -8.91 2.20
C ARG A 174 -1.66 -9.78 1.36
N LEU A 175 -1.58 -11.08 1.63
CA LEU A 175 -0.76 -12.02 0.85
C LEU A 175 -1.29 -12.16 -0.58
N LYS A 176 -2.61 -12.31 -0.75
CA LYS A 176 -3.27 -12.35 -2.06
C LYS A 176 -3.01 -11.05 -2.84
N LYS A 177 -3.11 -9.90 -2.16
CA LYS A 177 -2.76 -8.60 -2.73
C LYS A 177 -1.28 -8.52 -3.09
N TRP A 178 -0.39 -9.00 -2.22
CA TRP A 178 1.06 -9.03 -2.50
C TRP A 178 1.39 -9.89 -3.73
N PHE A 179 0.75 -11.06 -3.87
CA PHE A 179 0.89 -11.90 -5.06
C PHE A 179 0.36 -11.20 -6.32
N SER A 180 -0.78 -10.51 -6.23
CA SER A 180 -1.29 -9.74 -7.37
C SER A 180 -0.42 -8.52 -7.71
N LEU A 181 0.34 -7.99 -6.74
CA LEU A 181 1.28 -6.88 -6.94
C LEU A 181 2.64 -7.32 -7.53
N ASN A 182 3.04 -8.58 -7.39
CA ASN A 182 4.34 -9.09 -7.80
C ASN A 182 4.24 -10.34 -8.69
N PRO A 183 3.61 -10.24 -9.88
CA PRO A 183 3.34 -11.40 -10.73
C PRO A 183 4.63 -12.09 -11.20
N THR A 184 5.68 -11.31 -11.50
CA THR A 184 6.96 -11.83 -12.00
C THR A 184 7.68 -12.73 -10.99
N ILE A 185 7.63 -12.38 -9.71
CA ILE A 185 8.34 -13.13 -8.65
C ILE A 185 7.72 -14.50 -8.47
N TRP A 186 6.39 -14.58 -8.35
CA TRP A 186 5.74 -15.86 -8.12
C TRP A 186 5.72 -16.75 -9.38
N VAL A 187 5.60 -16.16 -10.58
CA VAL A 187 5.80 -16.90 -11.84
C VAL A 187 7.22 -17.48 -11.91
N GLY A 188 8.23 -16.75 -11.47
CA GLY A 188 9.60 -17.27 -11.37
C GLY A 188 9.73 -18.44 -10.36
N TRP A 189 9.04 -18.38 -9.23
CA TRP A 189 9.03 -19.47 -8.25
C TRP A 189 8.30 -20.71 -8.78
N THR A 190 7.17 -20.56 -9.47
CA THR A 190 6.44 -21.70 -10.05
C THR A 190 7.23 -22.37 -11.16
N LEU A 191 7.89 -21.60 -12.04
CA LEU A 191 8.78 -22.16 -13.05
C LEU A 191 9.96 -22.93 -12.43
N ASN A 192 10.59 -22.37 -11.39
CA ASN A 192 11.69 -23.05 -10.70
C ASN A 192 11.24 -24.32 -9.98
N LEU A 193 10.05 -24.34 -9.37
CA LEU A 193 9.50 -25.53 -8.74
C LEU A 193 9.20 -26.65 -9.77
N ILE A 194 8.62 -26.30 -10.91
CA ILE A 194 8.34 -27.25 -11.98
C ILE A 194 9.67 -27.77 -12.58
N GLY A 195 10.60 -26.86 -12.88
CA GLY A 195 11.90 -27.22 -13.44
C GLY A 195 12.72 -28.12 -12.52
N SER A 196 12.82 -27.77 -11.23
CA SER A 196 13.53 -28.59 -10.24
C SER A 196 12.87 -29.96 -10.03
N SER A 197 11.54 -30.04 -10.06
CA SER A 197 10.82 -31.31 -9.96
C SER A 197 11.09 -32.22 -11.17
N LEU A 198 11.08 -31.67 -12.39
CA LEU A 198 11.40 -32.42 -13.60
C LEU A 198 12.85 -32.92 -13.61
N VAL A 199 13.80 -32.06 -13.25
CA VAL A 199 15.23 -32.44 -13.17
C VAL A 199 15.45 -33.51 -12.12
N SER A 200 14.84 -33.37 -10.93
CA SER A 200 14.93 -34.38 -9.87
C SER A 200 14.33 -35.72 -10.32
N SER A 201 13.17 -35.70 -10.99
CA SER A 201 12.55 -36.90 -11.53
C SER A 201 13.42 -37.59 -12.59
N LEU A 202 14.06 -36.83 -13.49
CA LEU A 202 14.99 -37.38 -14.49
C LEU A 202 16.23 -38.01 -13.85
N ILE A 203 16.80 -37.36 -12.83
CA ILE A 203 17.95 -37.91 -12.08
C ILE A 203 17.55 -39.21 -11.37
N MET A 204 16.40 -39.20 -10.67
CA MET A 204 15.90 -40.38 -9.97
C MET A 204 15.61 -41.52 -10.96
N TYR A 205 15.04 -41.21 -12.13
CA TYR A 205 14.84 -42.17 -13.20
C TYR A 205 16.17 -42.79 -13.69
N ALA A 206 17.15 -41.93 -14.00
CA ALA A 206 18.43 -42.35 -14.57
C ALA A 206 19.30 -43.15 -13.57
N VAL A 207 19.33 -42.74 -12.31
CA VAL A 207 20.23 -43.31 -11.28
C VAL A 207 19.62 -44.53 -10.62
N TYR A 208 18.31 -44.54 -10.36
CA TYR A 208 17.67 -45.57 -9.55
C TYR A 208 16.76 -46.47 -10.38
N TYR A 209 15.73 -45.91 -11.03
CA TYR A 209 14.74 -46.73 -11.73
C TYR A 209 15.30 -47.52 -12.91
N LYS A 210 16.18 -46.91 -13.71
CA LYS A 210 16.81 -47.61 -14.84
C LYS A 210 17.60 -48.84 -14.36
N VAL A 211 18.40 -48.69 -13.31
CA VAL A 211 19.23 -49.76 -12.73
C VAL A 211 18.37 -50.89 -12.16
N VAL A 212 17.28 -50.54 -11.45
CA VAL A 212 16.35 -51.53 -10.89
C VAL A 212 15.60 -52.30 -11.98
N LEU A 213 15.15 -51.62 -13.04
CA LEU A 213 14.47 -52.26 -14.18
C LEU A 213 15.40 -53.21 -14.94
N GLU A 214 16.66 -52.86 -15.12
CA GLU A 214 17.69 -53.73 -15.73
C GLU A 214 17.98 -54.97 -14.84
N HIS A 215 17.96 -54.84 -13.52
CA HIS A 215 18.12 -55.98 -12.61
C HIS A 215 16.89 -56.90 -12.54
N GLN A 216 15.67 -56.39 -12.71
CA GLN A 216 14.45 -57.22 -12.70
C GLN A 216 14.20 -57.96 -14.02
N SER A 217 14.82 -57.54 -15.13
CA SER A 217 14.61 -58.12 -16.46
C SER A 217 15.59 -59.25 -16.81
N GLN A 218 16.48 -59.65 -15.89
CA GLN A 218 17.31 -60.85 -16.04
C GLN A 218 16.50 -62.11 -15.63
N PRO A 219 16.33 -63.12 -16.51
CA PRO A 219 15.65 -64.36 -16.15
C PRO A 219 16.47 -65.17 -15.12
N PRO A 220 15.82 -66.01 -14.28
CA PRO A 220 16.51 -66.76 -13.23
C PRO A 220 17.55 -67.70 -13.86
N GLN A 221 18.81 -67.58 -13.42
CA GLN A 221 19.89 -68.48 -13.82
C GLN A 221 19.56 -69.91 -13.36
N SER A 222 19.31 -70.80 -14.32
CA SER A 222 19.16 -72.24 -14.10
C SER A 222 20.44 -72.83 -13.49
N GLN A 223 20.31 -73.42 -12.31
CA GLN A 223 21.34 -74.26 -11.68
C GLN A 223 21.66 -75.45 -12.60
N GLN A 224 22.85 -75.46 -13.21
CA GLN A 224 23.39 -76.67 -13.84
C GLN A 224 23.97 -77.57 -12.75
N ASN A 225 23.18 -78.57 -12.36
CA ASN A 225 23.65 -79.78 -11.68
C ASN A 225 24.70 -80.48 -12.56
N ALA A 226 25.89 -80.73 -12.01
CA ALA A 226 26.88 -81.61 -12.60
C ALA A 226 26.96 -82.91 -11.80
N GLN A 227 26.57 -84.05 -12.41
CA GLN A 227 26.94 -85.43 -12.06
C GLN A 227 26.27 -86.43 -13.05
N PRO A 228 26.78 -87.67 -13.26
CA PRO A 228 28.13 -88.09 -13.68
C PRO A 228 28.18 -89.27 -14.73
N SER A 229 29.41 -89.65 -15.18
CA SER A 229 29.86 -91.00 -15.67
C SER A 229 29.43 -91.50 -17.07
N PRO A 230 30.04 -92.57 -17.70
CA PRO A 230 31.08 -93.51 -17.22
C PRO A 230 32.27 -93.83 -18.19
N ASN A 231 33.24 -94.58 -17.64
CA ASN A 231 34.41 -95.28 -18.20
C ASN A 231 34.39 -95.75 -19.67
N GLU A 232 35.55 -95.67 -20.34
CA GLU A 232 35.99 -96.73 -21.26
C GLU A 232 37.52 -96.86 -21.30
N VAL A 233 37.99 -98.08 -21.63
CA VAL A 233 39.25 -98.72 -21.25
C VAL A 233 40.11 -99.06 -22.48
N LYS A 234 41.45 -99.15 -22.27
CA LYS A 234 42.52 -99.89 -23.03
C LYS A 234 43.08 -99.28 -24.33
N PRO A 235 44.21 -99.83 -24.88
CA PRO A 235 45.40 -100.53 -24.33
C PRO A 235 46.70 -99.76 -24.75
N LYS A 236 47.96 -100.10 -24.45
CA LYS A 236 48.71 -101.36 -24.34
C LYS A 236 50.02 -101.07 -23.59
#